data_AF-A0A9N9Q037-F1
#
_entry.id   AF-A0A9N9Q037-F1
#
_cell.length_a   1.000
_cell.length_b   1.000
_cell.length_c   1.000
_cell.angle_alpha   90.00
_cell.angle_beta   90.00
_cell.angle_gamma   90.00
#
_symmetry.space_group_name_H-M   'P 1'
#
loop_
_entity.id
_entity.type
_entity.pdbx_description
1 polymer ?
#
loop_
_entity_poly.entity_id
_entity_poly.type
_entity_poly.pdbx_seq_one_letter_code
_entity_poly.pdbx_strand_id
1 'polypeptide(L)'
;MTSLDPVGLPHGDHRIQNHRQQSSRQESIQGNVVEVEREIISAVAASSQTIRPELPTSAEDLANLVELDGSTAEIAANSPRYRRRSSTFIDGVHDVPDENSSPMAPAQLYSTMSGRLFHSGRIAIVLVGLPARGKTHVSVSLCRYLQWLGVKTRVFHLGDYRRASMGPNVDVPDDYFFINASAASVMIRQKILKKCREDIYGWLNHENGQVAIYDAVNPLSNGRRSLAKEFAKHDVQTLFLESYVTDERILQENARSVKISSPDFIGMEPDEAAKLYLKRIDMKIPYFETMSEADLNYVKMINAGERIQYNNVSFGYLSHRIVFYLMNLHIKSRHTFFARAGTSSQQDSYKLDAHLSSEGADYAEKMSDALLAHREAERAALIEAGGSDAPLKPLTVWTSTRKRTVETAAVLEDRGYKVRQRSQMSQLNPGVCEKLSENAIRRVYPDEVFLHEKDPYHHRYPRAESYHDLAVRLEPIILELEREQNDLLIIAHESVLRVLYGYLMACDAMSIPSLKFPRNEIIEIIPASYQNEAKRIIIPGVAEKIIPGSPEDIRIPVPPPSGGLTPLSGIGTPALSGRGTPAELAAAAKEGSGGNETALRPKMVLGARKPENPLSRD
;
A
#
# COMPACT_ATOMS: atom_id res chain seq x y z
N MET A 1 10.10 -47.81 55.18
CA MET A 1 10.91 -48.72 54.35
C MET A 1 10.63 -48.32 52.90
N THR A 2 11.55 -47.85 52.06
CA THR A 2 13.00 -47.51 52.11
C THR A 2 13.27 -46.53 50.93
N SER A 3 14.18 -45.55 50.82
CA SER A 3 15.56 -45.27 51.30
C SER A 3 16.65 -46.12 50.61
N LEU A 4 17.51 -45.65 49.68
CA LEU A 4 17.82 -44.31 49.08
C LEU A 4 18.20 -44.53 47.57
N ASP A 5 18.78 -43.67 46.71
CA ASP A 5 19.42 -42.32 46.75
C ASP A 5 19.36 -41.66 45.32
N PRO A 6 19.97 -40.48 45.00
CA PRO A 6 19.65 -39.71 43.77
C PRO A 6 20.55 -39.95 42.53
N VAL A 7 20.11 -39.40 41.39
CA VAL A 7 20.93 -39.19 40.16
C VAL A 7 20.98 -37.69 39.83
N GLY A 8 22.17 -37.17 39.53
CA GLY A 8 22.42 -35.73 39.36
C GLY A 8 22.32 -35.20 37.92
N LEU A 9 22.21 -33.86 37.79
CA LEU A 9 22.28 -33.11 36.54
C LEU A 9 23.74 -32.87 36.09
N PRO A 10 24.07 -33.03 34.80
CA PRO A 10 25.23 -32.40 34.19
C PRO A 10 24.86 -31.05 33.52
N HIS A 11 25.56 -29.98 33.87
CA HIS A 11 25.62 -28.75 33.08
C HIS A 11 26.92 -28.73 32.25
N GLY A 12 26.85 -28.49 30.94
CA GLY A 12 28.05 -28.32 30.11
C GLY A 12 27.83 -28.29 28.58
N ASP A 13 28.70 -27.55 27.89
CA ASP A 13 29.18 -27.65 26.50
C ASP A 13 28.25 -27.61 25.27
N HIS A 14 26.94 -27.87 25.35
CA HIS A 14 26.07 -27.82 24.15
C HIS A 14 25.93 -26.42 23.49
N ARG A 15 26.39 -25.35 24.14
CA ARG A 15 26.32 -23.98 23.60
C ARG A 15 27.49 -23.57 22.70
N ILE A 16 28.65 -24.24 22.80
CA ILE A 16 29.87 -23.86 22.05
C ILE A 16 29.93 -24.57 20.69
N GLN A 17 29.52 -25.85 20.62
CA GLN A 17 29.53 -26.64 19.38
C GLN A 17 28.62 -26.03 18.29
N ASN A 18 27.44 -25.53 18.67
CA ASN A 18 26.50 -24.90 17.73
C ASN A 18 27.07 -23.62 17.09
N HIS A 19 27.83 -22.81 17.82
CA HIS A 19 28.47 -21.61 17.24
C HIS A 19 29.55 -21.97 16.22
N ARG A 20 30.38 -22.99 16.50
CA ARG A 20 31.37 -23.48 15.53
C ARG A 20 30.72 -24.04 14.26
N GLN A 21 29.63 -24.82 14.38
CA GLN A 21 28.92 -25.36 13.21
C GLN A 21 28.21 -24.28 12.37
N GLN A 22 27.79 -23.16 12.98
CA GLN A 22 27.28 -22.00 12.22
C GLN A 22 28.41 -21.26 11.50
N SER A 23 29.54 -21.00 12.18
CA SER A 23 30.73 -20.38 11.59
C SER A 23 31.24 -21.16 10.38
N SER A 24 31.47 -22.47 10.53
CA SER A 24 32.00 -23.31 9.44
C SER A 24 31.01 -23.44 8.27
N ARG A 25 29.70 -23.34 8.53
CA ARG A 25 28.70 -23.27 7.46
C ARG A 25 28.73 -21.94 6.73
N GLN A 26 28.86 -20.81 7.42
CA GLN A 26 29.04 -19.51 6.77
C GLN A 26 30.29 -19.50 5.87
N GLU A 27 31.42 -20.00 6.37
CA GLU A 27 32.68 -20.10 5.60
C GLU A 27 32.51 -20.99 4.36
N SER A 28 31.86 -22.16 4.48
CA SER A 28 31.60 -23.04 3.33
C SER A 28 30.66 -22.43 2.27
N ILE A 29 29.70 -21.60 2.69
CA ILE A 29 28.78 -20.92 1.78
C ILE A 29 29.48 -19.73 1.10
N GLN A 30 30.35 -19.01 1.81
CA GLN A 30 31.18 -17.96 1.24
C GLN A 30 32.19 -18.49 0.22
N GLY A 31 32.75 -19.69 0.43
CA GLY A 31 33.64 -20.35 -0.52
C GLY A 31 32.99 -20.63 -1.87
N ASN A 32 31.90 -21.40 -1.87
CA ASN A 32 31.25 -21.85 -3.11
C ASN A 32 30.66 -20.69 -3.95
N VAL A 33 30.13 -19.64 -3.31
CA VAL A 33 29.59 -18.47 -4.02
C VAL A 33 30.71 -17.75 -4.80
N VAL A 34 31.86 -17.52 -4.17
CA VAL A 34 33.02 -16.85 -4.80
C VAL A 34 33.61 -17.67 -5.96
N GLU A 35 33.47 -18.99 -5.96
CA GLU A 35 33.99 -19.86 -7.02
C GLU A 35 33.10 -19.84 -8.28
N VAL A 36 31.78 -19.93 -8.11
CA VAL A 36 30.81 -19.83 -9.23
C VAL A 36 30.74 -18.41 -9.82
N GLU A 37 30.86 -17.37 -8.99
CA GLU A 37 30.94 -15.98 -9.46
C GLU A 37 32.18 -15.73 -10.33
N ARG A 38 33.30 -16.42 -10.10
CA ARG A 38 34.52 -16.31 -10.91
C ARG A 38 34.37 -16.89 -12.31
N GLU A 39 33.63 -17.99 -12.49
CA GLU A 39 33.37 -18.54 -13.83
C GLU A 39 32.58 -17.55 -14.69
N ILE A 40 31.57 -16.90 -14.11
CA ILE A 40 30.77 -15.85 -14.76
C ILE A 40 31.64 -14.62 -15.10
N ILE A 41 32.52 -14.19 -14.20
CA ILE A 41 33.47 -13.10 -14.45
C ILE A 41 34.42 -13.43 -15.61
N SER A 42 34.94 -14.66 -15.68
CA SER A 42 35.89 -15.07 -16.72
C SER A 42 35.30 -15.08 -18.14
N ALA A 43 33.99 -15.29 -18.28
CA ALA A 43 33.32 -15.29 -19.58
C ALA A 43 33.08 -13.88 -20.16
N VAL A 44 33.03 -12.85 -19.29
CA VAL A 44 32.57 -11.49 -19.66
C VAL A 44 33.71 -10.47 -19.75
N ALA A 45 34.92 -10.81 -19.28
CA ALA A 45 36.09 -9.93 -19.30
C ALA A 45 36.74 -9.72 -20.70
N ALA A 46 36.16 -10.31 -21.76
CA ALA A 46 36.78 -10.38 -23.09
C ALA A 46 36.46 -9.22 -24.05
N SER A 47 35.63 -8.23 -23.67
CA SER A 47 35.22 -7.15 -24.57
C SER A 47 35.04 -5.77 -23.91
N SER A 48 35.32 -4.74 -24.73
CA SER A 48 35.02 -3.31 -24.56
C SER A 48 35.81 -2.52 -23.51
N GLN A 49 36.64 -1.59 -24.00
CA GLN A 49 37.08 -0.40 -23.29
C GLN A 49 36.30 0.82 -23.82
N THR A 50 35.75 1.65 -22.94
CA THR A 50 35.18 2.97 -23.29
C THR A 50 35.59 4.00 -22.22
N ILE A 51 35.77 5.24 -22.66
CA ILE A 51 36.37 6.32 -21.87
C ILE A 51 35.28 7.11 -21.15
N ARG A 52 35.49 7.41 -19.86
CA ARG A 52 34.63 8.30 -19.05
C ARG A 52 35.24 9.70 -18.96
N PRO A 53 34.42 10.78 -18.84
CA PRO A 53 34.92 12.13 -18.57
C PRO A 53 35.51 12.22 -17.15
N GLU A 54 36.45 13.15 -16.96
CA GLU A 54 37.15 13.36 -15.68
C GLU A 54 36.28 14.11 -14.64
N LEU A 55 36.47 13.78 -13.36
CA LEU A 55 35.80 14.42 -12.22
C LEU A 55 36.69 15.50 -11.58
N PRO A 56 36.11 16.50 -10.87
CA PRO A 56 36.88 17.50 -10.14
C PRO A 56 37.80 16.89 -9.07
N THR A 57 38.98 17.49 -8.89
CA THR A 57 40.09 16.88 -8.15
C THR A 57 40.25 17.35 -6.70
N SER A 58 39.37 18.23 -6.20
CA SER A 58 39.42 18.72 -4.81
C SER A 58 38.23 18.26 -3.96
N ALA A 59 38.47 18.07 -2.67
CA ALA A 59 37.45 17.66 -1.71
C ALA A 59 36.50 18.80 -1.29
N GLU A 60 36.87 20.06 -1.53
CA GLU A 60 36.06 21.23 -1.19
C GLU A 60 35.04 21.53 -2.31
N ASP A 61 35.44 21.38 -3.57
CA ASP A 61 34.53 21.52 -4.73
C ASP A 61 33.41 20.46 -4.69
N LEU A 62 33.76 19.21 -4.35
CA LEU A 62 32.79 18.12 -4.16
C LEU A 62 31.87 18.32 -2.94
N ALA A 63 32.26 19.14 -1.96
CA ALA A 63 31.39 19.49 -0.83
C ALA A 63 30.41 20.63 -1.17
N ASN A 64 30.86 21.57 -2.02
CA ASN A 64 30.10 22.72 -2.50
C ASN A 64 29.08 22.35 -3.59
N LEU A 65 29.34 21.32 -4.41
CA LEU A 65 28.39 20.76 -5.38
C LEU A 65 27.07 20.26 -4.76
N VAL A 66 26.99 20.10 -3.44
CA VAL A 66 25.81 19.61 -2.72
C VAL A 66 25.06 20.79 -2.07
N GLU A 67 24.49 21.68 -2.87
CA GLU A 67 23.47 22.61 -2.37
C GLU A 67 22.21 21.83 -1.96
N LEU A 68 21.56 22.23 -0.86
CA LEU A 68 20.45 21.48 -0.24
C LEU A 68 19.19 22.33 -0.02
N ASP A 69 19.04 23.39 -0.81
CA ASP A 69 17.90 24.29 -0.74
C ASP A 69 16.64 23.58 -1.29
N GLY A 70 15.72 23.29 -0.38
CA GLY A 70 14.47 22.58 -0.64
C GLY A 70 14.06 21.71 0.55
N SER A 71 12.83 21.85 0.99
CA SER A 71 12.18 21.03 2.03
C SER A 71 11.96 19.57 1.59
N THR A 72 11.44 18.74 2.48
CA THR A 72 10.89 17.40 2.14
C THR A 72 9.90 17.47 1.00
N ALA A 73 9.05 18.49 0.97
CA ALA A 73 8.03 18.68 -0.06
C ALA A 73 8.63 19.02 -1.42
N GLU A 74 9.79 19.69 -1.45
CA GLU A 74 10.52 20.01 -2.69
C GLU A 74 11.41 18.86 -3.15
N ILE A 75 12.06 18.10 -2.25
CA ILE A 75 12.72 16.83 -2.59
C ILE A 75 11.68 15.80 -3.08
N ALA A 76 10.48 15.81 -2.51
CA ALA A 76 9.35 15.01 -2.98
C ALA A 76 8.91 15.50 -4.38
N ALA A 77 8.50 16.75 -4.55
CA ALA A 77 8.01 17.27 -5.83
C ALA A 77 9.04 17.22 -6.97
N ASN A 78 10.34 17.30 -6.66
CA ASN A 78 11.43 17.14 -7.63
C ASN A 78 11.86 15.67 -7.81
N SER A 79 11.42 14.74 -6.96
CA SER A 79 11.55 13.31 -7.21
C SER A 79 10.47 12.87 -8.21
N PRO A 80 10.81 12.19 -9.32
CA PRO A 80 9.85 11.85 -10.39
C PRO A 80 8.66 10.95 -10.01
N ARG A 81 8.50 10.59 -8.74
CA ARG A 81 7.48 9.64 -8.23
C ARG A 81 6.63 10.18 -7.07
N TYR A 82 7.07 11.23 -6.37
CA TYR A 82 6.26 11.91 -5.35
C TYR A 82 5.43 13.01 -6.04
N ARG A 83 4.26 12.61 -6.53
CA ARG A 83 3.41 13.39 -7.46
C ARG A 83 2.13 13.88 -6.77
N ARG A 84 1.45 14.85 -7.41
CA ARG A 84 0.00 15.04 -7.23
C ARG A 84 -0.74 13.94 -8.01
N ARG A 85 -1.84 13.44 -7.44
CA ARG A 85 -2.56 12.24 -7.89
C ARG A 85 -3.20 12.43 -9.28
N SER A 86 -2.46 12.05 -10.32
CA SER A 86 -2.81 12.33 -11.73
C SER A 86 -3.38 11.15 -12.51
N SER A 87 -3.28 9.92 -11.98
CA SER A 87 -3.74 8.70 -12.66
C SER A 87 -4.09 7.61 -11.64
N THR A 88 -5.19 6.91 -11.87
CA THR A 88 -5.56 5.70 -11.11
C THR A 88 -4.76 4.45 -11.52
N PHE A 89 -4.02 4.50 -12.64
CA PHE A 89 -3.33 3.34 -13.21
C PHE A 89 -1.95 3.06 -12.58
N ILE A 90 -1.50 3.89 -11.64
CA ILE A 90 -0.31 3.70 -10.80
C ILE A 90 -0.73 4.02 -9.36
N ASP A 91 -0.31 3.23 -8.37
CA ASP A 91 -0.80 3.37 -7.00
C ASP A 91 -0.44 4.70 -6.31
N GLY A 92 -1.27 5.09 -5.34
CA GLY A 92 -1.13 6.34 -4.58
C GLY A 92 -0.19 6.27 -3.38
N VAL A 93 0.61 5.20 -3.23
CA VAL A 93 1.36 4.94 -1.99
C VAL A 93 2.46 5.98 -1.69
N HIS A 94 2.95 6.66 -2.74
CA HIS A 94 3.88 7.80 -2.66
C HIS A 94 3.24 9.13 -3.09
N ASP A 95 1.92 9.19 -3.31
CA ASP A 95 1.27 10.46 -3.64
C ASP A 95 1.27 11.37 -2.40
N VAL A 96 1.48 12.67 -2.59
CA VAL A 96 1.36 13.65 -1.50
C VAL A 96 -0.13 14.02 -1.36
N PRO A 97 -0.72 13.97 -0.15
CA PRO A 97 -2.08 14.47 0.06
C PRO A 97 -2.18 15.97 -0.30
N ASP A 98 -3.06 16.32 -1.24
CA ASP A 98 -3.42 17.72 -1.50
C ASP A 98 -4.11 18.32 -0.26
N GLU A 99 -3.95 19.63 -0.01
CA GLU A 99 -4.52 20.30 1.18
C GLU A 99 -6.06 20.20 1.27
N ASN A 100 -6.73 19.91 0.15
CA ASN A 100 -8.18 19.70 0.06
C ASN A 100 -8.60 18.23 0.17
N SER A 101 -7.67 17.26 0.21
CA SER A 101 -8.03 15.85 0.35
C SER A 101 -8.27 15.50 1.83
N SER A 102 -9.42 14.89 2.13
CA SER A 102 -9.68 14.37 3.46
C SER A 102 -8.83 13.10 3.66
N PRO A 103 -7.88 13.05 4.62
CA PRO A 103 -6.93 11.95 4.77
C PRO A 103 -7.57 10.75 5.50
N MET A 104 -8.74 10.32 5.01
CA MET A 104 -9.54 9.23 5.55
C MET A 104 -9.15 7.93 4.86
N ALA A 105 -8.70 6.97 5.66
CA ALA A 105 -8.32 5.66 5.18
C ALA A 105 -9.53 4.72 5.06
N PRO A 106 -9.53 3.80 4.08
CA PRO A 106 -10.66 2.92 3.82
C PRO A 106 -11.13 2.08 5.03
N ALA A 107 -10.24 1.35 5.69
CA ALA A 107 -10.58 0.49 6.83
C ALA A 107 -10.16 1.10 8.18
N GLN A 108 -10.32 2.43 8.35
CA GLN A 108 -10.01 3.08 9.62
C GLN A 108 -10.94 2.62 10.75
N LEU A 109 -10.47 1.68 11.57
CA LEU A 109 -11.26 1.09 12.67
C LEU A 109 -11.66 2.11 13.75
N TYR A 110 -10.80 3.09 14.01
CA TYR A 110 -11.08 4.22 14.88
C TYR A 110 -10.17 5.40 14.55
N SER A 111 -10.69 6.62 14.75
CA SER A 111 -9.93 7.87 14.67
C SER A 111 -9.99 8.57 16.02
N THR A 112 -8.84 9.01 16.53
CA THR A 112 -8.80 9.90 17.70
C THR A 112 -8.97 11.35 17.26
N MET A 113 -9.12 12.28 18.21
CA MET A 113 -9.11 13.73 17.88
C MET A 113 -7.81 14.20 17.19
N SER A 114 -6.70 13.45 17.29
CA SER A 114 -5.47 13.73 16.54
C SER A 114 -5.37 12.99 15.20
N GLY A 115 -6.33 12.13 14.85
CA GLY A 115 -6.28 11.31 13.63
C GLY A 115 -5.17 10.24 13.64
N ARG A 116 -4.65 9.89 14.81
CA ARG A 116 -3.68 8.81 15.05
C ARG A 116 -4.34 7.64 15.78
N LEU A 117 -3.83 6.43 15.65
CA LEU A 117 -4.24 5.31 16.51
C LEU A 117 -3.77 5.56 17.95
N PHE A 118 -4.73 5.57 18.88
CA PHE A 118 -4.50 5.69 20.32
C PHE A 118 -3.55 4.61 20.85
N HIS A 119 -2.81 4.91 21.91
CA HIS A 119 -1.78 4.06 22.54
C HIS A 119 -0.59 3.60 21.67
N SER A 120 -0.61 3.78 20.35
CA SER A 120 0.44 3.24 19.46
C SER A 120 1.69 4.15 19.31
N GLY A 121 1.66 5.36 19.89
CA GLY A 121 2.77 6.32 19.84
C GLY A 121 3.14 6.78 18.42
N ARG A 122 4.38 7.26 18.25
CA ARG A 122 5.07 7.44 16.97
C ARG A 122 6.05 6.28 16.78
N ILE A 123 6.17 5.74 15.56
CA ILE A 123 7.07 4.61 15.26
C ILE A 123 7.96 4.93 14.04
N ALA A 124 9.25 4.68 14.16
CA ALA A 124 10.17 4.55 13.05
C ALA A 124 10.40 3.06 12.75
N ILE A 125 9.93 2.59 11.60
CA ILE A 125 10.24 1.24 11.09
C ILE A 125 11.53 1.35 10.28
N VAL A 126 12.62 0.82 10.83
CA VAL A 126 13.96 0.92 10.27
C VAL A 126 14.29 -0.36 9.52
N LEU A 127 14.39 -0.30 8.19
CA LEU A 127 14.71 -1.49 7.41
C LEU A 127 16.20 -1.85 7.56
N VAL A 128 16.49 -3.15 7.52
CA VAL A 128 17.85 -3.70 7.64
C VAL A 128 18.03 -4.76 6.56
N GLY A 129 19.22 -4.84 5.97
CA GLY A 129 19.53 -5.84 4.93
C GLY A 129 20.30 -5.29 3.74
N LEU A 130 21.11 -6.15 3.15
CA LEU A 130 21.84 -5.91 1.90
C LEU A 130 20.91 -5.46 0.75
N PRO A 131 21.47 -4.93 -0.37
CA PRO A 131 20.71 -4.82 -1.61
C PRO A 131 20.25 -6.21 -2.10
N ALA A 132 19.30 -6.23 -3.05
CA ALA A 132 18.64 -7.44 -3.58
C ALA A 132 17.84 -8.30 -2.58
N ARG A 133 17.68 -7.90 -1.31
CA ARG A 133 16.90 -8.66 -0.31
C ARG A 133 15.43 -8.21 -0.19
N GLY A 134 14.84 -7.54 -1.19
CA GLY A 134 13.42 -7.21 -1.24
C GLY A 134 12.88 -6.14 -0.26
N LYS A 135 13.76 -5.43 0.48
CA LYS A 135 13.37 -4.42 1.51
C LYS A 135 12.32 -3.42 1.02
N THR A 136 12.53 -2.84 -0.16
CA THR A 136 11.65 -1.81 -0.75
C THR A 136 10.25 -2.35 -1.01
N HIS A 137 10.11 -3.54 -1.62
CA HIS A 137 8.81 -4.21 -1.81
C HIS A 137 8.06 -4.44 -0.50
N VAL A 138 8.77 -4.90 0.54
CA VAL A 138 8.20 -5.07 1.89
C VAL A 138 7.77 -3.74 2.49
N SER A 139 8.57 -2.67 2.30
CA SER A 139 8.28 -1.34 2.83
C SER A 139 7.03 -0.70 2.20
N VAL A 140 6.86 -0.84 0.89
CA VAL A 140 5.73 -0.27 0.14
C VAL A 140 4.46 -1.07 0.44
N SER A 141 4.53 -2.40 0.42
CA SER A 141 3.39 -3.26 0.76
C SER A 141 2.92 -3.05 2.22
N LEU A 142 3.87 -2.91 3.16
CA LEU A 142 3.56 -2.54 4.54
C LEU A 142 2.99 -1.12 4.65
N CYS A 143 3.47 -0.16 3.87
CA CYS A 143 2.92 1.19 3.82
C CYS A 143 1.45 1.17 3.40
N ARG A 144 1.10 0.47 2.31
CA ARG A 144 -0.30 0.32 1.84
C ARG A 144 -1.20 -0.29 2.90
N TYR A 145 -0.77 -1.36 3.58
CA TYR A 145 -1.55 -1.98 4.67
C TYR A 145 -1.72 -1.06 5.89
N LEU A 146 -0.68 -0.33 6.28
CA LEU A 146 -0.79 0.61 7.39
C LEU A 146 -1.68 1.82 7.03
N GLN A 147 -1.52 2.39 5.84
CA GLN A 147 -2.41 3.41 5.29
C GLN A 147 -3.86 2.91 5.27
N TRP A 148 -4.12 1.69 4.77
CA TRP A 148 -5.44 1.06 4.73
C TRP A 148 -6.16 1.01 6.09
N LEU A 149 -5.42 0.70 7.17
CA LEU A 149 -5.92 0.66 8.55
C LEU A 149 -6.16 2.03 9.21
N GLY A 150 -5.88 3.15 8.53
CA GLY A 150 -5.92 4.49 9.12
C GLY A 150 -4.70 4.87 9.92
N VAL A 151 -3.57 4.20 9.70
CA VAL A 151 -2.27 4.61 10.25
C VAL A 151 -1.60 5.53 9.24
N LYS A 152 -1.49 6.82 9.59
CA LYS A 152 -0.73 7.80 8.81
C LYS A 152 0.72 7.32 8.68
N THR A 153 1.10 6.91 7.47
CA THR A 153 2.35 6.20 7.16
C THR A 153 2.96 6.76 5.87
N ARG A 154 4.29 7.00 5.88
CA ARG A 154 5.07 7.47 4.72
C ARG A 154 6.40 6.71 4.65
N VAL A 155 6.88 6.43 3.44
CA VAL A 155 8.17 5.76 3.20
C VAL A 155 9.25 6.78 2.84
N PHE A 156 10.41 6.65 3.48
CA PHE A 156 11.59 7.50 3.32
C PHE A 156 12.73 6.64 2.79
N HIS A 157 12.83 6.50 1.46
CA HIS A 157 13.92 5.77 0.83
C HIS A 157 15.19 6.63 0.78
N LEU A 158 16.26 6.20 1.45
CA LEU A 158 17.54 6.92 1.46
C LEU A 158 18.14 7.07 0.04
N GLY A 159 17.71 6.24 -0.91
CA GLY A 159 18.06 6.35 -2.33
C GLY A 159 17.53 7.61 -3.01
N ASP A 160 16.33 8.09 -2.65
CA ASP A 160 15.77 9.33 -3.21
C ASP A 160 16.56 10.55 -2.74
N TYR A 161 16.81 10.64 -1.43
CA TYR A 161 17.67 11.69 -0.85
C TYR A 161 19.06 11.70 -1.49
N ARG A 162 19.64 10.52 -1.77
CA ARG A 162 20.94 10.42 -2.48
C ARG A 162 20.86 10.98 -3.90
N ARG A 163 19.83 10.62 -4.68
CA ARG A 163 19.65 11.12 -6.06
C ARG A 163 19.41 12.64 -6.08
N ALA A 164 18.52 13.12 -5.23
CA ALA A 164 18.22 14.55 -5.09
C ALA A 164 19.44 15.39 -4.66
N SER A 165 20.34 14.84 -3.83
CA SER A 165 21.52 15.55 -3.33
C SER A 165 22.72 15.56 -4.30
N MET A 166 22.72 14.75 -5.37
CA MET A 166 23.76 14.78 -6.40
C MET A 166 23.35 15.57 -7.65
N GLY A 167 22.04 15.72 -7.87
CA GLY A 167 21.48 16.30 -9.10
C GLY A 167 21.28 15.27 -10.22
N PRO A 168 20.61 15.66 -11.32
CA PRO A 168 20.35 14.76 -12.44
C PRO A 168 21.65 14.34 -13.14
N ASN A 169 21.76 13.05 -13.47
CA ASN A 169 22.87 12.42 -14.20
C ASN A 169 24.25 12.45 -13.51
N VAL A 170 24.33 12.85 -12.23
CA VAL A 170 25.56 12.76 -11.41
C VAL A 170 25.46 11.52 -10.52
N ASP A 171 26.30 10.50 -10.73
CA ASP A 171 26.42 9.39 -9.76
C ASP A 171 27.26 9.83 -8.55
N VAL A 172 27.08 9.14 -7.42
CA VAL A 172 27.94 9.32 -6.25
C VAL A 172 29.38 8.88 -6.54
N PRO A 173 30.39 9.42 -5.82
CA PRO A 173 31.77 8.95 -5.93
C PRO A 173 31.88 7.42 -5.78
N ASP A 174 32.80 6.78 -6.53
CA ASP A 174 32.98 5.32 -6.56
C ASP A 174 33.16 4.69 -5.16
N ASP A 175 33.70 5.46 -4.20
CA ASP A 175 33.94 5.03 -2.82
C ASP A 175 32.75 5.23 -1.87
N TYR A 176 31.69 5.94 -2.28
CA TYR A 176 30.52 6.27 -1.45
C TYR A 176 29.88 5.03 -0.80
N PHE A 177 29.93 3.87 -1.46
CA PHE A 177 29.37 2.63 -0.96
C PHE A 177 30.33 1.81 -0.08
N PHE A 178 31.64 2.07 -0.10
CA PHE A 178 32.63 1.44 0.79
C PHE A 178 32.46 1.91 2.25
N ILE A 179 32.85 1.10 3.22
CA ILE A 179 32.83 1.54 4.63
C ILE A 179 34.05 2.40 4.95
N ASN A 180 35.23 2.01 4.48
CA ASN A 180 36.48 2.78 4.48
C ASN A 180 36.54 3.85 3.35
N ALA A 181 35.43 4.56 3.11
CA ALA A 181 35.38 5.65 2.15
C ALA A 181 36.20 6.88 2.61
N SER A 182 36.55 7.75 1.66
CA SER A 182 37.18 9.05 1.89
C SER A 182 36.35 9.95 2.81
N ALA A 183 37.02 10.96 3.39
CA ALA A 183 36.35 11.96 4.22
C ALA A 183 35.23 12.69 3.47
N ALA A 184 35.39 12.97 2.17
CA ALA A 184 34.35 13.56 1.33
C ALA A 184 33.11 12.65 1.22
N SER A 185 33.28 11.38 0.84
CA SER A 185 32.17 10.41 0.78
C SER A 185 31.57 10.07 2.15
N VAL A 186 32.31 10.19 3.24
CA VAL A 186 31.74 10.16 4.60
C VAL A 186 30.88 11.40 4.86
N MET A 187 31.35 12.61 4.55
CA MET A 187 30.60 13.85 4.75
C MET A 187 29.31 13.91 3.91
N ILE A 188 29.38 13.56 2.62
CA ILE A 188 28.20 13.48 1.73
C ILE A 188 27.17 12.51 2.30
N ARG A 189 27.60 11.32 2.77
CA ARG A 189 26.70 10.38 3.45
C ARG A 189 26.06 10.95 4.71
N GLN A 190 26.82 11.60 5.58
CA GLN A 190 26.26 12.20 6.79
C GLN A 190 25.28 13.33 6.47
N LYS A 191 25.55 14.15 5.44
CA LYS A 191 24.69 15.23 4.94
C LYS A 191 23.35 14.69 4.42
N ILE A 192 23.37 13.62 3.61
CA ILE A 192 22.17 12.90 3.11
C ILE A 192 21.40 12.22 4.27
N LEU A 193 22.10 11.51 5.16
CA LEU A 193 21.50 10.84 6.32
C LEU A 193 20.83 11.83 7.27
N LYS A 194 21.45 13.00 7.51
CA LYS A 194 20.93 14.06 8.35
C LYS A 194 19.60 14.58 7.79
N LYS A 195 19.57 15.02 6.53
CA LYS A 195 18.35 15.55 5.89
C LYS A 195 17.20 14.53 5.91
N CYS A 196 17.49 13.27 5.54
CA CYS A 196 16.49 12.19 5.59
C CYS A 196 15.89 11.98 7.00
N ARG A 197 16.65 12.21 8.08
CA ARG A 197 16.13 12.13 9.45
C ARG A 197 15.39 13.39 9.89
N GLU A 198 15.89 14.57 9.55
CA GLU A 198 15.20 15.85 9.80
C GLU A 198 13.79 15.83 9.19
N ASP A 199 13.67 15.27 7.98
CA ASP A 199 12.41 15.07 7.27
C ASP A 199 11.49 14.03 7.95
N ILE A 200 12.05 12.92 8.46
CA ILE A 200 11.31 11.94 9.28
C ILE A 200 10.78 12.59 10.57
N TYR A 201 11.60 13.38 11.27
CA TYR A 201 11.20 14.11 12.46
C TYR A 201 10.13 15.16 12.13
N GLY A 202 10.31 15.92 11.04
CA GLY A 202 9.35 16.93 10.58
C GLY A 202 7.97 16.33 10.33
N TRP A 203 7.91 15.22 9.59
CA TRP A 203 6.66 14.53 9.30
C TRP A 203 6.00 13.92 10.56
N LEU A 204 6.78 13.29 11.45
CA LEU A 204 6.28 12.71 12.72
C LEU A 204 5.84 13.77 13.75
N ASN A 205 6.38 14.99 13.69
CA ASN A 205 6.17 16.03 14.71
C ASN A 205 5.21 17.14 14.25
N HIS A 206 5.17 17.44 12.95
CA HIS A 206 4.50 18.63 12.41
C HIS A 206 3.44 18.27 11.35
N GLU A 207 3.69 17.32 10.44
CA GLU A 207 2.67 16.82 9.48
C GLU A 207 1.69 15.79 10.09
N ASN A 208 1.70 15.61 11.42
CA ASN A 208 0.84 14.67 12.13
C ASN A 208 1.00 13.18 11.70
N GLY A 209 2.14 12.81 11.10
CA GLY A 209 2.48 11.42 10.74
C GLY A 209 2.57 10.49 11.94
N GLN A 210 2.36 9.17 11.77
CA GLN A 210 2.45 8.20 12.86
C GLN A 210 3.53 7.13 12.69
N VAL A 211 3.69 6.57 11.48
CA VAL A 211 4.69 5.53 11.19
C VAL A 211 5.59 5.92 10.02
N ALA A 212 6.87 6.21 10.30
CA ALA A 212 7.86 6.52 9.28
C ALA A 212 8.61 5.23 8.91
N ILE A 213 8.58 4.82 7.64
CA ILE A 213 9.33 3.64 7.17
C ILE A 213 10.63 4.11 6.53
N TYR A 214 11.76 3.87 7.18
CA TYR A 214 13.09 4.31 6.74
C TYR A 214 13.80 3.19 5.98
N ASP A 215 13.76 3.24 4.64
CA ASP A 215 14.41 2.26 3.75
C ASP A 215 15.88 2.65 3.52
N ALA A 216 16.75 1.96 4.26
CA ALA A 216 18.20 1.98 4.11
C ALA A 216 18.78 0.59 4.45
N VAL A 217 20.09 0.42 4.28
CA VAL A 217 20.78 -0.88 4.53
C VAL A 217 21.00 -1.14 6.03
N ASN A 218 21.25 -0.08 6.81
CA ASN A 218 21.51 -0.10 8.27
C ASN A 218 22.42 -1.27 8.75
N PRO A 219 23.66 -1.38 8.22
CA PRO A 219 24.44 -2.63 8.25
C PRO A 219 25.08 -2.98 9.60
N LEU A 220 25.34 -2.02 10.49
CA LEU A 220 26.10 -2.22 11.72
C LEU A 220 25.24 -2.09 12.98
N SER A 221 25.45 -2.97 13.96
CA SER A 221 24.73 -3.03 15.22
C SER A 221 24.94 -1.77 16.07
N ASN A 222 26.18 -1.26 16.13
CA ASN A 222 26.47 0.00 16.83
C ASN A 222 25.69 1.18 16.24
N GLY A 223 25.55 1.24 14.91
CA GLY A 223 24.73 2.22 14.19
C GLY A 223 23.24 2.08 14.49
N ARG A 224 22.71 0.84 14.49
CA ARG A 224 21.30 0.56 14.82
C ARG A 224 20.95 0.95 16.26
N ARG A 225 21.79 0.57 17.23
CA ARG A 225 21.65 0.96 18.65
C ARG A 225 21.71 2.48 18.83
N SER A 226 22.58 3.16 18.07
CA SER A 226 22.71 4.63 18.11
C SER A 226 21.47 5.31 17.52
N LEU A 227 20.97 4.82 16.39
CA LEU A 227 19.77 5.32 15.72
C LEU A 227 18.50 5.12 16.58
N ALA A 228 18.36 3.97 17.26
CA ALA A 228 17.27 3.74 18.19
C ALA A 228 17.31 4.71 19.40
N LYS A 229 18.51 4.98 19.93
CA LYS A 229 18.73 5.99 20.98
C LYS A 229 18.49 7.42 20.49
N GLU A 230 18.62 7.67 19.18
CA GLU A 230 18.33 8.97 18.57
C GLU A 230 16.82 9.19 18.46
N PHE A 231 16.09 8.25 17.82
CA PHE A 231 14.62 8.29 17.76
C PHE A 231 13.96 8.36 19.14
N ALA A 232 14.50 7.65 20.14
CA ALA A 232 14.00 7.71 21.52
C ALA A 232 14.09 9.12 22.15
N LYS A 233 15.07 9.96 21.79
CA LYS A 233 15.15 11.36 22.27
C LYS A 233 14.00 12.24 21.76
N HIS A 234 13.41 11.87 20.63
CA HIS A 234 12.28 12.57 20.01
C HIS A 234 10.93 11.93 20.36
N ASP A 235 10.89 10.97 21.30
CA ASP A 235 9.73 10.15 21.63
C ASP A 235 9.13 9.45 20.38
N VAL A 236 10.03 8.77 19.66
CA VAL A 236 9.73 7.89 18.53
C VAL A 236 10.23 6.48 18.87
N GLN A 237 9.31 5.51 18.91
CA GLN A 237 9.65 4.10 19.12
C GLN A 237 10.33 3.55 17.86
N THR A 238 11.34 2.70 18.01
CA THR A 238 12.02 2.08 16.86
C THR A 238 11.66 0.60 16.74
N LEU A 239 11.30 0.16 15.53
CA LEU A 239 11.10 -1.24 15.16
C LEU A 239 12.01 -1.57 13.97
N PHE A 240 13.00 -2.45 14.15
CA PHE A 240 13.85 -2.87 13.04
C PHE A 240 13.18 -3.98 12.22
N LEU A 241 13.32 -3.92 10.90
CA LEU A 241 12.80 -4.94 9.97
C LEU A 241 13.92 -5.42 9.05
N GLU A 242 14.57 -6.52 9.43
CA GLU A 242 15.57 -7.17 8.59
C GLU A 242 14.90 -8.06 7.54
N SER A 243 15.24 -7.84 6.27
CA SER A 243 14.98 -8.82 5.21
C SER A 243 16.25 -9.59 4.88
N TYR A 244 16.26 -10.87 5.25
CA TYR A 244 17.39 -11.78 5.18
C TYR A 244 17.08 -12.91 4.19
N VAL A 245 17.53 -12.77 2.94
CA VAL A 245 17.38 -13.82 1.91
C VAL A 245 18.70 -14.53 1.70
N THR A 246 18.68 -15.86 1.69
CA THR A 246 19.80 -16.72 1.27
C THR A 246 19.45 -17.65 0.10
N ASP A 247 18.17 -17.81 -0.26
CA ASP A 247 17.75 -18.55 -1.46
C ASP A 247 18.20 -17.82 -2.73
N GLU A 248 19.10 -18.45 -3.49
CA GLU A 248 19.67 -17.93 -4.74
C GLU A 248 18.62 -17.62 -5.80
N ARG A 249 17.52 -18.37 -5.87
CA ARG A 249 16.45 -18.16 -6.85
C ARG A 249 15.73 -16.84 -6.58
N ILE A 250 15.49 -16.56 -5.30
CA ILE A 250 14.91 -15.29 -4.85
C ILE A 250 15.89 -14.14 -5.08
N LEU A 251 17.20 -14.36 -4.91
CA LEU A 251 18.22 -13.36 -5.26
C LEU A 251 18.27 -13.06 -6.75
N GLN A 252 18.14 -14.07 -7.61
CA GLN A 252 18.09 -13.91 -9.06
C GLN A 252 16.80 -13.20 -9.53
N GLU A 253 15.63 -13.54 -9.00
CA GLU A 253 14.36 -12.83 -9.28
C GLU A 253 14.43 -11.36 -8.83
N ASN A 254 14.95 -11.11 -7.61
CA ASN A 254 15.15 -9.76 -7.09
C ASN A 254 16.20 -8.97 -7.89
N ALA A 255 17.27 -9.62 -8.36
CA ALA A 255 18.29 -8.95 -9.18
C ALA A 255 17.71 -8.55 -10.55
N ARG A 256 16.96 -9.44 -11.21
CA ARG A 256 16.29 -9.15 -12.49
C ARG A 256 15.26 -8.03 -12.35
N SER A 257 14.36 -8.12 -11.37
CA SER A 257 13.30 -7.11 -11.16
C SER A 257 13.81 -5.74 -10.70
N VAL A 258 14.89 -5.68 -9.91
CA VAL A 258 15.47 -4.40 -9.47
C VAL A 258 16.27 -3.71 -10.58
N LYS A 259 16.93 -4.44 -11.51
CA LYS A 259 17.51 -3.83 -12.72
C LYS A 259 16.47 -3.01 -13.50
N ILE A 260 15.28 -3.58 -13.68
CA ILE A 260 14.21 -3.03 -14.54
C ILE A 260 13.46 -1.85 -13.87
N SER A 261 13.31 -1.87 -12.54
CA SER A 261 12.41 -0.93 -11.83
C SER A 261 13.10 0.13 -10.96
N SER A 262 14.40 -0.01 -10.70
CA SER A 262 15.17 0.91 -9.85
C SER A 262 15.50 2.23 -10.54
N PRO A 263 15.24 3.40 -9.91
CA PRO A 263 15.71 4.69 -10.44
C PRO A 263 17.23 4.81 -10.59
N ASP A 264 18.02 3.96 -9.93
CA ASP A 264 19.48 3.95 -10.04
C ASP A 264 20.01 3.41 -11.38
N PHE A 265 19.16 2.80 -12.21
CA PHE A 265 19.56 2.11 -13.46
C PHE A 265 18.71 2.51 -14.67
N ILE A 266 17.90 3.56 -14.58
CA ILE A 266 17.12 4.08 -15.71
C ILE A 266 18.07 4.57 -16.80
N GLY A 267 17.92 4.05 -18.03
CA GLY A 267 18.78 4.39 -19.17
C GLY A 267 20.16 3.72 -19.17
N MET A 268 20.42 2.77 -18.27
CA MET A 268 21.64 1.96 -18.25
C MET A 268 21.38 0.58 -18.87
N GLU A 269 22.35 0.06 -19.62
CA GLU A 269 22.24 -1.29 -20.21
C GLU A 269 22.06 -2.38 -19.12
N PRO A 270 21.19 -3.39 -19.32
CA PRO A 270 20.81 -4.34 -18.26
C PRO A 270 21.96 -5.13 -17.62
N ASP A 271 23.08 -5.28 -18.33
CA ASP A 271 24.28 -5.97 -17.85
C ASP A 271 25.32 -5.05 -17.21
N GLU A 272 25.35 -3.76 -17.56
CA GLU A 272 26.12 -2.77 -16.80
C GLU A 272 25.45 -2.49 -15.46
N ALA A 273 24.12 -2.34 -15.46
CA ALA A 273 23.30 -2.29 -14.26
C ALA A 273 23.51 -3.52 -13.37
N ALA A 274 23.65 -4.71 -13.96
CA ALA A 274 23.99 -5.94 -13.24
C ALA A 274 25.33 -5.84 -12.51
N LYS A 275 26.40 -5.52 -13.25
CA LYS A 275 27.78 -5.45 -12.75
C LYS A 275 27.89 -4.41 -11.63
N LEU A 276 27.32 -3.22 -11.83
CA LEU A 276 27.33 -2.15 -10.83
C LEU A 276 26.50 -2.51 -9.58
N TYR A 277 25.38 -3.21 -9.73
CA TYR A 277 24.53 -3.64 -8.62
C TYR A 277 25.18 -4.75 -7.77
N LEU A 278 25.82 -5.74 -8.41
CA LEU A 278 26.61 -6.78 -7.73
C LEU A 278 27.78 -6.14 -6.98
N LYS A 279 28.60 -5.31 -7.64
CA LYS A 279 29.68 -4.52 -6.99
C LYS A 279 29.18 -3.79 -5.73
N ARG A 280 28.00 -3.14 -5.78
CA ARG A 280 27.37 -2.43 -4.64
C ARG A 280 26.85 -3.36 -3.52
N ILE A 281 26.65 -4.65 -3.77
CA ILE A 281 26.35 -5.70 -2.77
C ILE A 281 27.66 -6.17 -2.11
N ASP A 282 28.66 -6.53 -2.92
CA ASP A 282 29.93 -7.13 -2.50
C ASP A 282 30.71 -6.19 -1.57
N MET A 283 30.69 -4.88 -1.88
CA MET A 283 31.19 -3.79 -1.03
C MET A 283 30.68 -3.82 0.43
N LYS A 284 29.51 -4.43 0.67
CA LYS A 284 28.81 -4.40 1.97
C LYS A 284 28.73 -5.74 2.67
N ILE A 285 28.87 -6.86 1.94
CA ILE A 285 28.84 -8.22 2.51
C ILE A 285 29.84 -8.40 3.66
N PRO A 286 31.15 -8.06 3.55
CA PRO A 286 32.16 -8.36 4.57
C PRO A 286 31.94 -7.70 5.93
N TYR A 287 31.05 -6.69 5.99
CA TYR A 287 30.80 -5.86 7.17
C TYR A 287 29.32 -5.83 7.57
N PHE A 288 28.48 -6.69 6.99
CA PHE A 288 27.04 -6.69 7.29
C PHE A 288 26.73 -7.53 8.53
N GLU A 289 26.43 -6.86 9.64
CA GLU A 289 26.02 -7.50 10.89
C GLU A 289 24.51 -7.76 10.88
N THR A 290 24.09 -9.01 10.76
CA THR A 290 22.67 -9.41 10.84
C THR A 290 22.04 -9.07 12.20
N MET A 291 20.71 -8.90 12.28
CA MET A 291 20.05 -8.59 13.56
C MET A 291 20.22 -9.70 14.60
N SER A 292 20.61 -9.30 15.80
CA SER A 292 20.84 -10.14 16.98
C SER A 292 20.69 -9.38 18.31
N GLU A 293 20.31 -8.10 18.26
CA GLU A 293 20.25 -7.18 19.39
C GLU A 293 19.05 -7.44 20.31
N ALA A 294 19.27 -8.21 21.38
CA ALA A 294 18.26 -8.54 22.38
C ALA A 294 17.64 -7.31 23.09
N ASP A 295 18.33 -6.16 23.08
CA ASP A 295 17.87 -4.86 23.58
C ASP A 295 17.04 -4.04 22.59
N LEU A 296 16.88 -4.48 21.34
CA LEU A 296 16.13 -3.78 20.30
C LEU A 296 14.89 -4.56 19.86
N ASN A 297 13.77 -3.85 19.66
CA ASN A 297 12.58 -4.38 19.01
C ASN A 297 12.87 -4.66 17.53
N TYR A 298 12.81 -5.92 17.10
CA TYR A 298 13.05 -6.25 15.69
C TYR A 298 12.25 -7.44 15.17
N VAL A 299 12.02 -7.44 13.85
CA VAL A 299 11.50 -8.56 13.05
C VAL A 299 12.55 -8.88 11.99
N LYS A 300 12.81 -10.17 11.78
CA LYS A 300 13.72 -10.71 10.77
C LYS A 300 12.93 -11.67 9.88
N MET A 301 12.61 -11.23 8.67
CA MET A 301 12.02 -12.05 7.63
C MET A 301 13.12 -12.84 6.93
N ILE A 302 12.99 -14.17 6.91
CA ILE A 302 13.96 -15.07 6.30
C ILE A 302 13.35 -15.68 5.04
N ASN A 303 14.10 -15.66 3.95
CA ASN A 303 13.68 -16.16 2.62
C ASN A 303 12.26 -15.74 2.25
N ALA A 304 12.03 -14.42 2.21
CA ALA A 304 10.75 -13.82 1.79
C ALA A 304 9.50 -14.29 2.58
N GLY A 305 9.68 -14.70 3.84
CA GLY A 305 8.57 -15.11 4.72
C GLY A 305 8.55 -16.61 5.05
N GLU A 306 9.41 -17.43 4.44
CA GLU A 306 9.57 -18.87 4.76
C GLU A 306 9.72 -19.10 6.28
N ARG A 307 10.46 -18.23 6.95
CA ARG A 307 10.60 -18.20 8.41
C ARG A 307 10.66 -16.78 8.90
N ILE A 308 10.02 -16.50 10.03
CA ILE A 308 10.13 -15.21 10.73
C ILE A 308 10.71 -15.45 12.13
N GLN A 309 11.65 -14.60 12.51
CA GLN A 309 12.13 -14.46 13.89
C GLN A 309 11.85 -13.03 14.33
N TYR A 310 11.49 -12.81 15.59
CA TYR A 310 11.36 -11.46 16.13
C TYR A 310 11.82 -11.39 17.58
N ASN A 311 12.35 -10.25 17.97
CA ASN A 311 12.67 -9.93 19.36
C ASN A 311 11.67 -8.86 19.84
N ASN A 312 10.86 -9.23 20.84
CA ASN A 312 9.86 -8.36 21.44
C ASN A 312 10.36 -7.89 22.80
N VAL A 313 10.83 -6.65 22.87
CA VAL A 313 11.19 -5.96 24.12
C VAL A 313 9.99 -5.17 24.66
N SER A 314 9.22 -4.55 23.75
CA SER A 314 8.11 -3.65 24.09
C SER A 314 7.15 -3.40 22.92
N PHE A 315 6.74 -4.44 22.19
CA PHE A 315 5.79 -4.32 21.07
C PHE A 315 4.43 -3.78 21.54
N GLY A 316 4.00 -2.67 20.94
CA GLY A 316 2.61 -2.21 21.04
C GLY A 316 1.67 -3.00 20.13
N TYR A 317 0.37 -2.74 20.25
CA TYR A 317 -0.67 -3.31 19.37
C TYR A 317 -0.30 -3.22 17.87
N LEU A 318 0.17 -2.05 17.44
CA LEU A 318 0.54 -1.80 16.06
C LEU A 318 1.76 -2.63 15.62
N SER A 319 2.77 -2.82 16.49
CA SER A 319 3.91 -3.70 16.22
C SER A 319 3.47 -5.15 16.02
N HIS A 320 2.52 -5.65 16.82
CA HIS A 320 1.93 -6.99 16.62
C HIS A 320 1.13 -7.10 15.32
N ARG A 321 0.39 -6.05 14.92
CA ARG A 321 -0.31 -5.99 13.63
C ARG A 321 0.65 -6.00 12.44
N ILE A 322 1.78 -5.28 12.55
CA ILE A 322 2.88 -5.32 11.57
C ILE A 322 3.43 -6.76 11.44
N VAL A 323 3.77 -7.43 12.55
CA VAL A 323 4.24 -8.83 12.52
C VAL A 323 3.22 -9.75 11.82
N PHE A 324 1.93 -9.63 12.16
CA PHE A 324 0.88 -10.46 11.59
C PHE A 324 0.70 -10.25 10.07
N TYR A 325 0.83 -9.01 9.58
CA TYR A 325 0.86 -8.73 8.16
C TYR A 325 2.09 -9.35 7.47
N LEU A 326 3.28 -9.16 8.04
CA LEU A 326 4.53 -9.70 7.50
C LEU A 326 4.56 -11.25 7.49
N MET A 327 3.80 -11.92 8.36
CA MET A 327 3.60 -13.38 8.34
C MET A 327 2.75 -13.89 7.16
N ASN A 328 2.06 -13.02 6.44
CA ASN A 328 1.30 -13.38 5.24
C ASN A 328 2.01 -12.96 3.95
N LEU A 329 2.83 -11.90 4.00
CA LEU A 329 3.49 -11.30 2.83
C LEU A 329 4.59 -12.19 2.22
N HIS A 330 4.61 -12.27 0.87
CA HIS A 330 5.73 -12.81 0.09
C HIS A 330 6.35 -11.75 -0.85
N ILE A 331 7.47 -12.07 -1.53
CA ILE A 331 8.10 -11.18 -2.54
C ILE A 331 8.14 -11.75 -3.97
N LYS A 332 7.58 -12.93 -4.21
CA LYS A 332 7.37 -13.46 -5.57
C LYS A 332 6.47 -12.53 -6.39
N SER A 333 6.83 -12.32 -7.66
CA SER A 333 5.97 -11.66 -8.65
C SER A 333 4.68 -12.45 -8.90
N ARG A 334 3.53 -11.78 -9.09
CA ARG A 334 2.22 -12.38 -9.45
C ARG A 334 1.31 -11.34 -10.10
N HIS A 335 0.38 -11.77 -10.96
CA HIS A 335 -0.60 -10.89 -11.59
C HIS A 335 -1.97 -11.06 -10.90
N THR A 336 -2.64 -9.95 -10.59
CA THR A 336 -3.99 -9.97 -9.98
C THR A 336 -5.01 -9.37 -10.94
N PHE A 337 -5.98 -10.15 -11.38
CA PHE A 337 -7.00 -9.78 -12.36
C PHE A 337 -8.34 -9.54 -11.66
N PHE A 338 -9.03 -8.46 -12.00
CA PHE A 338 -10.35 -8.11 -11.51
C PHE A 338 -11.39 -8.19 -12.63
N ALA A 339 -12.39 -9.04 -12.47
CA ALA A 339 -13.54 -9.16 -13.36
C ALA A 339 -14.86 -9.01 -12.59
N ARG A 340 -15.85 -8.35 -13.18
CA ARG A 340 -17.20 -8.24 -12.61
C ARG A 340 -18.00 -9.49 -12.95
N ALA A 341 -18.75 -10.03 -11.98
CA ALA A 341 -19.70 -11.11 -12.23
C ALA A 341 -20.70 -10.79 -13.36
N GLY A 342 -21.15 -11.81 -14.08
CA GLY A 342 -22.17 -11.71 -15.12
C GLY A 342 -23.50 -11.13 -14.63
N THR A 343 -24.40 -10.82 -15.56
CA THR A 343 -25.78 -10.39 -15.24
C THR A 343 -26.62 -11.57 -14.79
N SER A 344 -27.54 -11.35 -13.84
CA SER A 344 -28.51 -12.37 -13.44
C SER A 344 -29.77 -12.37 -14.32
N SER A 345 -30.50 -13.47 -14.28
CA SER A 345 -31.71 -13.74 -15.08
C SER A 345 -32.97 -12.97 -14.65
N GLN A 346 -32.90 -12.20 -13.56
CA GLN A 346 -34.01 -11.39 -13.02
C GLN A 346 -33.52 -9.97 -12.73
N GLN A 347 -34.43 -9.06 -12.33
CA GLN A 347 -33.98 -7.80 -11.74
C GLN A 347 -33.14 -8.12 -10.50
N ASP A 348 -31.85 -7.74 -10.54
CA ASP A 348 -30.85 -8.15 -9.56
C ASP A 348 -31.33 -7.89 -8.12
N SER A 349 -31.52 -8.98 -7.36
CA SER A 349 -32.08 -8.97 -6.02
C SER A 349 -31.09 -9.57 -5.04
N TYR A 350 -30.57 -8.73 -4.15
CA TYR A 350 -29.65 -9.11 -3.09
C TYR A 350 -30.15 -10.30 -2.26
N LYS A 351 -31.47 -10.38 -2.00
CA LYS A 351 -32.08 -11.45 -1.19
C LYS A 351 -32.33 -12.76 -1.94
N LEU A 352 -32.61 -12.72 -3.25
CA LEU A 352 -32.96 -13.93 -4.02
C LEU A 352 -31.76 -14.71 -4.55
N ASP A 353 -30.62 -14.04 -4.73
CA ASP A 353 -29.38 -14.60 -5.30
C ASP A 353 -29.63 -15.40 -6.59
N ALA A 354 -30.09 -14.68 -7.60
CA ALA A 354 -30.51 -15.24 -8.88
C ALA A 354 -29.33 -15.82 -9.68
N HIS A 355 -29.62 -16.87 -10.44
CA HIS A 355 -28.73 -17.48 -11.41
C HIS A 355 -28.43 -16.51 -12.56
N LEU A 356 -27.31 -16.70 -13.26
CA LEU A 356 -26.94 -15.92 -14.45
C LEU A 356 -28.05 -15.89 -15.52
N SER A 357 -28.08 -14.80 -16.31
CA SER A 357 -28.82 -14.76 -17.57
C SER A 357 -28.05 -15.48 -18.67
N SER A 358 -28.67 -15.70 -19.83
CA SER A 358 -27.99 -16.20 -21.02
C SER A 358 -26.83 -15.28 -21.44
N GLU A 359 -26.98 -13.96 -21.30
CA GLU A 359 -25.89 -13.00 -21.54
C GLU A 359 -24.85 -12.98 -20.41
N GLY A 360 -25.23 -13.36 -19.19
CA GLY A 360 -24.31 -13.58 -18.08
C GLY A 360 -23.39 -14.78 -18.32
N ALA A 361 -23.91 -15.85 -18.92
CA ALA A 361 -23.14 -17.03 -19.31
C ALA A 361 -22.27 -16.78 -20.56
N ASP A 362 -22.82 -16.17 -21.61
CA ASP A 362 -22.07 -15.71 -22.80
C ASP A 362 -20.90 -14.78 -22.41
N TYR A 363 -21.13 -13.91 -21.43
CA TYR A 363 -20.06 -13.09 -20.84
C TYR A 363 -19.00 -13.91 -20.09
N ALA A 364 -19.39 -14.93 -19.31
CA ALA A 364 -18.46 -15.74 -18.54
C ALA A 364 -17.46 -16.50 -19.43
N GLU A 365 -17.93 -17.04 -20.56
CA GLU A 365 -17.07 -17.64 -21.59
C GLU A 365 -16.11 -16.61 -22.17
N LYS A 366 -16.62 -15.49 -22.69
CA LYS A 366 -15.79 -14.43 -23.33
C LYS A 366 -14.76 -13.82 -22.38
N MET A 367 -15.10 -13.63 -21.11
CA MET A 367 -14.19 -13.15 -20.07
C MET A 367 -13.08 -14.17 -19.81
N SER A 368 -13.42 -15.45 -19.74
CA SER A 368 -12.46 -16.54 -19.55
C SER A 368 -11.52 -16.67 -20.74
N ASP A 369 -12.04 -16.64 -21.96
CA ASP A 369 -11.25 -16.69 -23.20
C ASP A 369 -10.30 -15.49 -23.34
N ALA A 370 -10.80 -14.27 -23.09
CA ALA A 370 -9.99 -13.05 -23.16
C ALA A 370 -8.84 -13.07 -22.14
N LEU A 371 -9.08 -13.54 -20.91
CA LEU A 371 -8.04 -13.66 -19.90
C LEU A 371 -6.96 -14.69 -20.29
N LEU A 372 -7.38 -15.86 -20.77
CA LEU A 372 -6.44 -16.93 -21.13
C LEU A 372 -5.63 -16.57 -22.37
N ALA A 373 -6.25 -15.94 -23.38
CA ALA A 373 -5.57 -15.41 -24.55
C ALA A 373 -4.54 -14.31 -24.18
N HIS A 374 -4.90 -13.37 -23.28
CA HIS A 374 -3.97 -12.33 -22.80
C HIS A 374 -2.75 -12.93 -22.10
N ARG A 375 -2.95 -13.92 -21.22
CA ARG A 375 -1.85 -14.54 -20.46
C ARG A 375 -0.89 -15.32 -21.38
N GLU A 376 -1.40 -16.03 -22.39
CA GLU A 376 -0.54 -16.73 -23.35
C GLU A 376 0.14 -15.74 -24.33
N ALA A 377 -0.49 -14.60 -24.65
CA ALA A 377 0.13 -13.53 -25.45
C ALA A 377 1.29 -12.84 -24.70
N GLU A 378 1.12 -12.47 -23.43
CA GLU A 378 2.23 -11.92 -22.62
C GLU A 378 3.36 -12.97 -22.45
N ARG A 379 3.05 -14.27 -22.33
CA ARG A 379 4.06 -15.35 -22.35
C ARG A 379 4.82 -15.39 -23.68
N ALA A 380 4.13 -15.36 -24.81
CA ALA A 380 4.75 -15.38 -26.14
C ALA A 380 5.66 -14.16 -26.37
N ALA A 381 5.20 -12.97 -26.00
CA ALA A 381 6.00 -11.74 -26.07
C ALA A 381 7.24 -11.78 -25.16
N LEU A 382 7.13 -12.37 -23.96
CA LEU A 382 8.28 -12.58 -23.08
C LEU A 382 9.31 -13.54 -23.68
N ILE A 383 8.89 -14.59 -24.38
CA ILE A 383 9.79 -15.53 -25.08
C ILE A 383 10.46 -14.85 -26.29
N GLU A 384 9.70 -14.09 -27.08
CA GLU A 384 10.24 -13.31 -28.22
C GLU A 384 11.27 -12.26 -27.76
N ALA A 385 11.06 -11.65 -26.59
CA ALA A 385 12.02 -10.75 -25.93
C ALA A 385 13.24 -11.44 -25.29
N GLY A 386 13.49 -12.73 -25.58
CA GLY A 386 14.63 -13.50 -25.05
C GLY A 386 14.44 -13.99 -23.59
N GLY A 387 13.22 -13.94 -23.06
CA GLY A 387 12.86 -14.51 -21.77
C GLY A 387 12.83 -16.03 -21.78
N SER A 388 12.73 -16.61 -20.58
CA SER A 388 12.64 -18.06 -20.42
C SER A 388 11.27 -18.59 -20.84
N ASP A 389 11.23 -19.66 -21.63
CA ASP A 389 10.03 -20.49 -21.85
C ASP A 389 9.68 -21.32 -20.59
N ALA A 390 9.37 -20.62 -19.51
CA ALA A 390 8.76 -21.19 -18.33
C ALA A 390 7.24 -21.32 -18.57
N PRO A 391 6.58 -22.36 -18.02
CA PRO A 391 5.13 -22.42 -18.04
C PRO A 391 4.54 -21.23 -17.25
N LEU A 392 3.37 -20.76 -17.69
CA LEU A 392 2.60 -19.76 -16.95
C LEU A 392 2.41 -20.20 -15.48
N LYS A 393 2.42 -19.22 -14.57
CA LYS A 393 2.08 -19.45 -13.17
C LYS A 393 0.66 -20.04 -13.09
N PRO A 394 0.37 -20.93 -12.12
CA PRO A 394 -0.99 -21.41 -11.93
C PRO A 394 -1.94 -20.23 -11.69
N LEU A 395 -3.16 -20.32 -12.24
CA LEU A 395 -4.22 -19.35 -11.98
C LEU A 395 -5.15 -19.91 -10.90
N THR A 396 -5.27 -19.19 -9.78
CA THR A 396 -6.34 -19.39 -8.80
C THR A 396 -7.46 -18.40 -9.09
N VAL A 397 -8.72 -18.85 -8.97
CA VAL A 397 -9.90 -18.00 -9.15
C VAL A 397 -10.60 -17.83 -7.80
N TRP A 398 -10.91 -16.61 -7.41
CA TRP A 398 -11.68 -16.29 -6.20
C TRP A 398 -13.05 -15.73 -6.56
N THR A 399 -14.06 -16.19 -5.81
CA THR A 399 -15.45 -15.80 -5.96
C THR A 399 -16.05 -15.45 -4.61
N SER A 400 -17.17 -14.72 -4.61
CA SER A 400 -18.04 -14.70 -3.43
C SER A 400 -18.85 -16.00 -3.34
N THR A 401 -19.58 -16.20 -2.24
CA THR A 401 -20.56 -17.30 -2.12
C THR A 401 -21.89 -17.02 -2.85
N ARG A 402 -21.97 -15.96 -3.66
CA ARG A 402 -23.17 -15.63 -4.47
C ARG A 402 -23.16 -16.35 -5.81
N LYS A 403 -24.33 -16.85 -6.24
CA LYS A 403 -24.47 -17.61 -7.49
C LYS A 403 -23.88 -16.90 -8.70
N ARG A 404 -24.20 -15.62 -8.92
CA ARG A 404 -23.66 -14.87 -10.08
C ARG A 404 -22.13 -14.82 -10.12
N THR A 405 -21.42 -14.83 -8.98
CA THR A 405 -19.95 -14.97 -8.99
C THR A 405 -19.46 -16.40 -9.19
N VAL A 406 -20.12 -17.40 -8.59
CA VAL A 406 -19.74 -18.82 -8.72
C VAL A 406 -19.97 -19.32 -10.14
N GLU A 407 -21.14 -19.06 -10.72
CA GLU A 407 -21.51 -19.46 -12.08
C GLU A 407 -20.66 -18.75 -13.15
N THR A 408 -20.20 -17.51 -12.90
CA THR A 408 -19.24 -16.84 -13.80
C THR A 408 -17.85 -17.50 -13.74
N ALA A 409 -17.50 -18.17 -12.63
CA ALA A 409 -16.25 -18.90 -12.47
C ALA A 409 -16.33 -20.37 -12.91
N ALA A 410 -17.52 -20.96 -13.01
CA ALA A 410 -17.72 -22.35 -13.37
C ALA A 410 -17.05 -22.71 -14.72
N VAL A 411 -17.09 -21.81 -15.70
CA VAL A 411 -16.36 -21.92 -16.97
C VAL A 411 -14.86 -22.21 -16.76
N LEU A 412 -14.23 -21.59 -15.76
CA LEU A 412 -12.82 -21.84 -15.44
C LEU A 412 -12.65 -23.09 -14.56
N GLU A 413 -13.62 -23.42 -13.72
CA GLU A 413 -13.64 -24.67 -12.91
C GLU A 413 -13.70 -25.91 -13.81
N ASP A 414 -14.60 -25.91 -14.80
CA ASP A 414 -14.75 -26.96 -15.82
C ASP A 414 -13.50 -27.08 -16.73
N ARG A 415 -12.79 -25.97 -16.95
CA ARG A 415 -11.47 -25.93 -17.60
C ARG A 415 -10.30 -26.31 -16.67
N GLY A 416 -10.58 -26.72 -15.42
CA GLY A 416 -9.61 -27.27 -14.47
C GLY A 416 -8.90 -26.25 -13.57
N TYR A 417 -9.32 -24.97 -13.56
CA TYR A 417 -8.72 -23.94 -12.70
C TYR A 417 -9.25 -24.00 -11.27
N LYS A 418 -8.40 -23.66 -10.31
CA LYS A 418 -8.71 -23.78 -8.87
C LYS A 418 -9.58 -22.61 -8.39
N VAL A 419 -10.90 -22.79 -8.41
CA VAL A 419 -11.86 -21.86 -7.80
C VAL A 419 -11.83 -21.95 -6.27
N ARG A 420 -12.02 -20.82 -5.59
CA ARG A 420 -12.15 -20.72 -4.13
C ARG A 420 -13.19 -19.68 -3.74
N GLN A 421 -14.27 -20.10 -3.10
CA GLN A 421 -15.31 -19.18 -2.61
C GLN A 421 -14.88 -18.46 -1.31
N ARG A 422 -15.33 -17.22 -1.13
CA ARG A 422 -15.06 -16.38 0.04
C ARG A 422 -16.33 -15.63 0.46
N SER A 423 -16.91 -16.00 1.60
CA SER A 423 -18.15 -15.38 2.11
C SER A 423 -18.02 -13.86 2.33
N GLN A 424 -16.83 -13.42 2.78
CA GLN A 424 -16.46 -12.02 3.02
C GLN A 424 -16.39 -11.19 1.73
N MET A 425 -16.34 -11.82 0.55
CA MET A 425 -16.40 -11.17 -0.77
C MET A 425 -17.85 -11.01 -1.27
N SER A 426 -18.87 -11.24 -0.43
CA SER A 426 -20.26 -10.90 -0.75
C SER A 426 -20.42 -9.39 -1.01
N GLN A 427 -21.29 -9.02 -1.95
CA GLN A 427 -21.56 -7.60 -2.27
C GLN A 427 -22.04 -6.79 -1.06
N LEU A 428 -21.82 -5.47 -1.12
CA LEU A 428 -22.41 -4.48 -0.21
C LEU A 428 -23.93 -4.68 -0.12
N ASN A 429 -24.45 -4.79 1.10
CA ASN A 429 -25.88 -4.91 1.39
C ASN A 429 -26.61 -3.57 1.15
N PRO A 430 -27.58 -3.48 0.21
CA PRO A 430 -28.33 -2.24 -0.06
C PRO A 430 -29.45 -1.95 0.95
N GLY A 431 -29.69 -2.81 1.94
CA GLY A 431 -30.65 -2.56 3.04
C GLY A 431 -32.09 -2.35 2.56
N VAL A 432 -32.68 -1.20 2.90
CA VAL A 432 -34.02 -0.80 2.44
C VAL A 432 -34.08 -0.29 1.01
N CYS A 433 -32.94 -0.03 0.37
CA CYS A 433 -32.87 0.44 -1.01
C CYS A 433 -32.87 -0.70 -2.05
N GLU A 434 -32.89 -1.97 -1.62
CA GLU A 434 -33.00 -3.11 -2.54
C GLU A 434 -34.26 -2.98 -3.44
N LYS A 435 -34.07 -3.16 -4.75
CA LYS A 435 -35.10 -3.05 -5.80
C LYS A 435 -35.69 -1.64 -6.02
N LEU A 436 -35.25 -0.62 -5.30
CA LEU A 436 -35.61 0.76 -5.61
C LEU A 436 -34.69 1.30 -6.71
N SER A 437 -35.27 1.90 -7.75
CA SER A 437 -34.48 2.71 -8.69
C SER A 437 -34.01 4.00 -8.01
N GLU A 438 -32.93 4.63 -8.50
CA GLU A 438 -32.46 5.92 -7.99
C GLU A 438 -33.59 6.97 -7.92
N ASN A 439 -34.44 7.04 -8.95
CA ASN A 439 -35.60 7.94 -8.98
C ASN A 439 -36.64 7.64 -7.88
N ALA A 440 -36.70 6.42 -7.37
CA ALA A 440 -37.50 6.07 -6.20
C ALA A 440 -36.76 6.39 -4.90
N ILE A 441 -35.46 6.07 -4.78
CA ILE A 441 -34.65 6.37 -3.59
C ILE A 441 -34.63 7.88 -3.31
N ARG A 442 -34.40 8.72 -4.34
CA ARG A 442 -34.43 10.19 -4.24
C ARG A 442 -35.80 10.77 -3.83
N ARG A 443 -36.89 10.03 -4.02
CA ARG A 443 -38.26 10.44 -3.64
C ARG A 443 -38.69 9.94 -2.26
N VAL A 444 -38.20 8.76 -1.85
CA VAL A 444 -38.59 8.09 -0.59
C VAL A 444 -37.63 8.41 0.55
N TYR A 445 -36.34 8.62 0.24
CA TYR A 445 -35.27 8.87 1.21
C TYR A 445 -34.39 10.08 0.80
N PRO A 446 -34.97 11.29 0.58
CA PRO A 446 -34.21 12.46 0.12
C PRO A 446 -33.09 12.87 1.09
N ASP A 447 -33.34 12.80 2.40
CA ASP A 447 -32.35 13.16 3.42
C ASP A 447 -31.16 12.19 3.46
N GLU A 448 -31.42 10.88 3.31
CA GLU A 448 -30.37 9.86 3.22
C GLU A 448 -29.53 10.06 1.94
N VAL A 449 -30.16 10.43 0.81
CA VAL A 449 -29.43 10.80 -0.42
C VAL A 449 -28.55 12.02 -0.19
N PHE A 450 -29.04 13.10 0.44
CA PHE A 450 -28.21 14.26 0.76
C PHE A 450 -27.01 13.91 1.66
N LEU A 451 -27.19 13.01 2.62
CA LEU A 451 -26.10 12.51 3.46
C LEU A 451 -25.11 11.62 2.67
N HIS A 452 -25.58 10.80 1.74
CA HIS A 452 -24.74 10.00 0.85
C HIS A 452 -23.98 10.84 -0.18
N GLU A 453 -24.59 11.92 -0.71
CA GLU A 453 -23.93 12.88 -1.61
C GLU A 453 -22.77 13.61 -0.91
N LYS A 454 -22.86 13.78 0.42
CA LYS A 454 -21.83 14.41 1.24
C LYS A 454 -20.70 13.46 1.65
N ASP A 455 -21.01 12.20 1.96
CA ASP A 455 -20.02 11.16 2.31
C ASP A 455 -20.45 9.79 1.76
N PRO A 456 -20.18 9.49 0.47
CA PRO A 456 -20.60 8.24 -0.16
C PRO A 456 -19.81 7.02 0.33
N TYR A 457 -18.79 7.21 1.16
CA TYR A 457 -17.96 6.13 1.67
C TYR A 457 -18.45 5.59 3.02
N HIS A 458 -18.72 6.49 3.97
CA HIS A 458 -19.17 6.12 5.32
C HIS A 458 -20.70 6.09 5.46
N HIS A 459 -21.44 6.79 4.60
CA HIS A 459 -22.90 6.77 4.66
C HIS A 459 -23.45 5.34 4.53
N ARG A 460 -24.35 4.98 5.45
CA ARG A 460 -25.03 3.68 5.51
C ARG A 460 -26.54 3.91 5.50
N TYR A 461 -27.17 3.65 4.36
CA TYR A 461 -28.63 3.64 4.23
C TYR A 461 -29.28 2.72 5.29
N PRO A 462 -30.56 2.92 5.66
CA PRO A 462 -31.20 2.11 6.70
C PRO A 462 -31.10 0.60 6.41
N ARG A 463 -30.54 -0.15 7.37
CA ARG A 463 -30.26 -1.61 7.29
C ARG A 463 -29.29 -2.04 6.17
N ALA A 464 -28.52 -1.12 5.58
CA ALA A 464 -27.49 -1.37 4.58
C ALA A 464 -26.10 -1.61 5.21
N GLU A 465 -25.10 -1.83 4.36
CA GLU A 465 -23.66 -1.65 4.66
C GLU A 465 -23.15 -0.36 3.98
N SER A 466 -22.12 0.27 4.52
CA SER A 466 -21.33 1.31 3.84
C SER A 466 -20.09 0.71 3.14
N TYR A 467 -19.32 1.53 2.43
CA TYR A 467 -18.02 1.08 1.89
C TYR A 467 -16.98 0.85 3.00
N HIS A 468 -17.06 1.61 4.10
CA HIS A 468 -16.26 1.38 5.31
C HIS A 468 -16.55 0.01 5.94
N ASP A 469 -17.83 -0.36 6.08
CA ASP A 469 -18.23 -1.70 6.57
C ASP A 469 -17.62 -2.81 5.69
N LEU A 470 -17.69 -2.64 4.38
CA LEU A 470 -17.15 -3.59 3.41
C LEU A 470 -15.61 -3.66 3.46
N ALA A 471 -14.92 -2.55 3.68
CA ALA A 471 -13.45 -2.50 3.81
C ALA A 471 -12.95 -3.18 5.09
N VAL A 472 -13.64 -2.99 6.21
CA VAL A 472 -13.36 -3.74 7.46
C VAL A 472 -13.65 -5.23 7.26
N ARG A 473 -14.76 -5.58 6.61
CA ARG A 473 -15.11 -6.98 6.28
C ARG A 473 -14.10 -7.67 5.34
N LEU A 474 -13.39 -6.92 4.51
CA LEU A 474 -12.41 -7.45 3.55
C LEU A 474 -10.97 -7.51 4.05
N GLU A 475 -10.64 -7.04 5.26
CA GLU A 475 -9.26 -7.14 5.80
C GLU A 475 -8.71 -8.60 5.79
N PRO A 476 -9.46 -9.65 6.17
CA PRO A 476 -8.97 -11.03 6.09
C PRO A 476 -8.68 -11.47 4.65
N ILE A 477 -9.43 -10.95 3.67
CA ILE A 477 -9.24 -11.26 2.25
C ILE A 477 -8.00 -10.56 1.70
N ILE A 478 -7.68 -9.35 2.17
CA ILE A 478 -6.42 -8.66 1.87
C ILE A 478 -5.21 -9.46 2.41
N LEU A 479 -5.32 -9.99 3.63
CA LEU A 479 -4.26 -10.84 4.21
C LEU A 479 -4.10 -12.18 3.47
N GLU A 480 -5.18 -12.79 3.00
CA GLU A 480 -5.06 -13.94 2.09
C GLU A 480 -4.45 -13.54 0.73
N LEU A 481 -4.74 -12.34 0.22
CA LEU A 481 -4.33 -11.88 -1.11
C LEU A 481 -2.82 -11.63 -1.16
N GLU A 482 -2.23 -11.11 -0.09
CA GLU A 482 -0.77 -10.95 0.04
C GLU A 482 0.00 -12.25 0.31
N ARG A 483 -0.74 -13.35 0.51
CA ARG A 483 -0.22 -14.71 0.72
C ARG A 483 -0.36 -15.61 -0.51
N GLU A 484 -1.25 -15.28 -1.45
CA GLU A 484 -1.51 -16.10 -2.64
C GLU A 484 -0.38 -15.92 -3.67
N GLN A 485 0.55 -16.87 -3.74
CA GLN A 485 1.75 -16.81 -4.61
C GLN A 485 1.48 -17.11 -6.09
N ASN A 486 0.24 -17.47 -6.44
CA ASN A 486 -0.20 -17.77 -7.79
C ASN A 486 -0.69 -16.49 -8.50
N ASP A 487 -0.91 -16.55 -9.81
CA ASP A 487 -1.74 -15.53 -10.45
C ASP A 487 -3.18 -15.70 -9.94
N LEU A 488 -3.88 -14.58 -9.76
CA LEU A 488 -5.15 -14.52 -9.04
C LEU A 488 -6.20 -13.79 -9.85
N LEU A 489 -7.24 -14.47 -10.30
CA LEU A 489 -8.46 -13.85 -10.83
C LEU A 489 -9.49 -13.68 -9.71
N ILE A 490 -10.00 -12.48 -9.53
CA ILE A 490 -11.10 -12.14 -8.62
C ILE A 490 -12.35 -11.84 -9.45
N ILE A 491 -13.32 -12.74 -9.40
CA ILE A 491 -14.66 -12.56 -9.99
C ILE A 491 -15.58 -12.12 -8.86
N ALA A 492 -15.93 -10.83 -8.83
CA ALA A 492 -16.70 -10.27 -7.74
C ALA A 492 -17.76 -9.26 -8.21
N HIS A 493 -18.48 -8.70 -7.24
CA HIS A 493 -19.45 -7.64 -7.44
C HIS A 493 -18.73 -6.28 -7.40
N GLU A 494 -19.23 -5.28 -8.12
CA GLU A 494 -18.47 -4.02 -8.31
C GLU A 494 -18.06 -3.36 -6.99
N SER A 495 -18.93 -3.31 -5.98
CA SER A 495 -18.58 -2.76 -4.66
C SER A 495 -17.38 -3.46 -3.99
N VAL A 496 -17.20 -4.76 -4.20
CA VAL A 496 -16.06 -5.55 -3.68
C VAL A 496 -14.80 -5.29 -4.50
N LEU A 497 -14.92 -5.17 -5.82
CA LEU A 497 -13.81 -4.81 -6.72
C LEU A 497 -13.27 -3.42 -6.39
N ARG A 498 -14.16 -2.43 -6.20
CA ARG A 498 -13.81 -1.06 -5.78
C ARG A 498 -12.94 -1.05 -4.53
N VAL A 499 -13.30 -1.84 -3.51
CA VAL A 499 -12.58 -1.89 -2.23
C VAL A 499 -11.24 -2.63 -2.34
N LEU A 500 -11.19 -3.80 -2.99
CA LEU A 500 -9.93 -4.55 -3.17
C LEU A 500 -8.92 -3.83 -4.09
N TYR A 501 -9.40 -3.17 -5.14
CA TYR A 501 -8.59 -2.27 -5.97
C TYR A 501 -8.14 -1.04 -5.17
N GLY A 502 -9.01 -0.49 -4.32
CA GLY A 502 -8.67 0.62 -3.44
C GLY A 502 -7.51 0.29 -2.49
N TYR A 503 -7.41 -0.95 -2.02
CA TYR A 503 -6.25 -1.44 -1.26
C TYR A 503 -5.00 -1.53 -2.15
N LEU A 504 -5.08 -2.27 -3.27
CA LEU A 504 -3.92 -2.52 -4.14
C LEU A 504 -3.37 -1.26 -4.79
N MET A 505 -4.22 -0.27 -5.07
CA MET A 505 -3.85 0.99 -5.71
C MET A 505 -3.75 2.17 -4.73
N ALA A 506 -3.78 1.90 -3.41
CA ALA A 506 -3.66 2.90 -2.34
C ALA A 506 -4.59 4.13 -2.55
N CYS A 507 -5.87 3.88 -2.83
CA CYS A 507 -6.84 4.93 -3.11
C CYS A 507 -7.41 5.56 -1.83
N ASP A 508 -7.52 6.89 -1.80
CA ASP A 508 -8.29 7.63 -0.80
C ASP A 508 -9.72 7.07 -0.67
N ALA A 509 -10.25 6.95 0.56
CA ALA A 509 -11.58 6.38 0.82
C ALA A 509 -12.67 7.04 -0.04
N MET A 510 -12.68 8.37 -0.13
CA MET A 510 -13.67 9.14 -0.91
C MET A 510 -13.62 8.83 -2.42
N SER A 511 -12.51 8.31 -2.95
CA SER A 511 -12.40 7.94 -4.37
C SER A 511 -12.93 6.52 -4.67
N ILE A 512 -12.97 5.63 -3.67
CA ILE A 512 -13.37 4.23 -3.83
C ILE A 512 -14.78 4.05 -4.43
N PRO A 513 -15.84 4.76 -3.98
CA PRO A 513 -17.20 4.58 -4.53
C PRO A 513 -17.33 4.94 -6.01
N SER A 514 -16.41 5.77 -6.54
CA SER A 514 -16.45 6.27 -7.93
C SER A 514 -15.68 5.41 -8.94
N LEU A 515 -14.87 4.45 -8.48
CA LEU A 515 -14.11 3.53 -9.33
C LEU A 515 -15.05 2.65 -10.17
N LYS A 516 -14.70 2.36 -11.42
CA LYS A 516 -15.61 1.72 -12.39
C LYS A 516 -15.08 0.38 -12.89
N PHE A 517 -15.93 -0.64 -12.84
CA PHE A 517 -15.66 -1.99 -13.36
C PHE A 517 -16.78 -2.38 -14.35
N PRO A 518 -16.67 -1.97 -15.63
CA PRO A 518 -17.63 -2.35 -16.67
C PRO A 518 -17.38 -3.79 -17.14
N ARG A 519 -18.38 -4.43 -17.77
CA ARG A 519 -18.26 -5.84 -18.19
C ARG A 519 -17.49 -6.09 -19.48
N ASN A 520 -16.99 -5.07 -20.17
CA ASN A 520 -16.11 -5.25 -21.33
C ASN A 520 -14.61 -5.18 -20.99
N GLU A 521 -14.26 -5.12 -19.71
CA GLU A 521 -12.87 -4.95 -19.25
C GLU A 521 -12.54 -5.93 -18.12
N ILE A 522 -11.34 -6.52 -18.19
CA ILE A 522 -10.66 -7.08 -17.01
C ILE A 522 -9.58 -6.07 -16.61
N ILE A 523 -9.48 -5.74 -15.33
CA ILE A 523 -8.40 -4.87 -14.82
C ILE A 523 -7.30 -5.76 -14.25
N GLU A 524 -6.12 -5.70 -14.84
CA GLU A 524 -4.93 -6.42 -14.40
C GLU A 524 -4.08 -5.50 -13.51
N ILE A 525 -3.70 -5.97 -12.32
CA ILE A 525 -2.75 -5.31 -11.42
C ILE A 525 -1.42 -6.06 -11.46
N ILE A 526 -0.35 -5.31 -11.71
CA ILE A 526 1.04 -5.78 -11.75
C ILE A 526 1.79 -5.12 -10.57
N PRO A 527 2.13 -5.89 -9.52
CA PRO A 527 2.92 -5.38 -8.40
C PRO A 527 4.40 -5.26 -8.77
N ALA A 528 4.99 -4.08 -8.57
CA ALA A 528 6.44 -3.87 -8.66
C ALA A 528 7.03 -3.49 -7.29
N SER A 529 8.36 -3.44 -7.19
CA SER A 529 9.06 -3.20 -5.90
C SER A 529 8.87 -1.80 -5.31
N TYR A 530 8.39 -0.84 -6.10
CA TYR A 530 8.17 0.56 -5.68
C TYR A 530 6.71 1.00 -5.73
N GLN A 531 5.91 0.48 -6.66
CA GLN A 531 4.53 0.88 -6.94
C GLN A 531 3.77 -0.30 -7.55
N ASN A 532 2.44 -0.31 -7.46
CA ASN A 532 1.59 -1.19 -8.27
C ASN A 532 1.10 -0.44 -9.51
N GLU A 533 0.98 -1.15 -10.63
CA GLU A 533 0.50 -0.62 -11.91
C GLU A 533 -0.74 -1.38 -12.39
N ALA A 534 -1.63 -0.72 -13.13
CA ALA A 534 -2.86 -1.32 -13.62
C ALA A 534 -2.99 -1.23 -15.16
N LYS A 535 -3.22 -2.36 -15.82
CA LYS A 535 -3.59 -2.48 -17.24
C LYS A 535 -5.09 -2.74 -17.39
N ARG A 536 -5.64 -2.54 -18.59
CA ARG A 536 -7.00 -2.95 -18.99
C ARG A 536 -6.93 -3.95 -20.15
N ILE A 537 -7.55 -5.10 -19.98
CA ILE A 537 -7.71 -6.13 -21.01
C ILE A 537 -9.14 -6.01 -21.54
N ILE A 538 -9.31 -5.76 -22.84
CA ILE A 538 -10.65 -5.64 -23.44
C ILE A 538 -11.22 -7.04 -23.70
N ILE A 539 -12.47 -7.25 -23.29
CA ILE A 539 -13.24 -8.47 -23.55
C ILE A 539 -14.06 -8.23 -24.84
N PRO A 540 -13.72 -8.87 -25.98
CA PRO A 540 -14.40 -8.63 -27.24
C PRO A 540 -15.82 -9.22 -27.27
N GLY A 541 -16.72 -8.62 -28.04
CA GLY A 541 -18.05 -9.18 -28.32
C GLY A 541 -19.01 -9.22 -27.13
N VAL A 542 -18.73 -8.53 -26.02
CA VAL A 542 -19.68 -8.35 -24.90
C VAL A 542 -20.84 -7.46 -25.35
N ALA A 543 -22.08 -7.89 -25.10
CA ALA A 543 -23.26 -7.15 -25.54
C ALA A 543 -23.41 -5.80 -24.82
N GLU A 544 -23.60 -4.71 -25.57
CA GLU A 544 -23.63 -3.34 -25.03
C GLU A 544 -24.59 -3.17 -23.83
N LYS A 545 -25.74 -3.84 -23.85
CA LYS A 545 -26.73 -3.78 -22.76
C LYS A 545 -26.22 -4.25 -21.38
N ILE A 546 -25.14 -5.05 -21.31
CA ILE A 546 -24.54 -5.53 -20.05
C ILE A 546 -23.23 -4.84 -19.68
N ILE A 547 -22.68 -4.01 -20.57
CA ILE A 547 -21.44 -3.25 -20.37
C ILE A 547 -21.56 -2.16 -19.29
N PRO A 548 -22.59 -1.27 -19.31
CA PRO A 548 -22.71 -0.17 -18.36
C PRO A 548 -22.62 -0.61 -16.91
N GLY A 549 -21.65 -0.02 -16.18
CA GLY A 549 -21.53 -0.22 -14.75
C GLY A 549 -22.80 0.24 -14.01
N SER A 550 -23.48 -0.71 -13.38
CA SER A 550 -24.59 -0.53 -12.44
C SER A 550 -25.85 0.23 -12.90
N PRO A 551 -27.00 -0.48 -12.85
CA PRO A 551 -28.29 0.04 -12.38
C PRO A 551 -28.43 -0.05 -10.84
N GLU A 552 -27.53 -0.80 -10.16
CA GLU A 552 -27.62 -1.15 -8.72
C GLU A 552 -26.94 -0.14 -7.77
N ASP A 553 -26.05 0.72 -8.28
CA ASP A 553 -25.55 1.88 -7.56
C ASP A 553 -26.45 3.08 -7.91
N ILE A 554 -26.71 3.95 -6.94
CA ILE A 554 -27.34 5.25 -7.17
C ILE A 554 -26.38 6.05 -8.07
N ARG A 555 -26.77 6.35 -9.31
CA ARG A 555 -25.93 7.04 -10.30
C ARG A 555 -25.96 8.55 -10.10
N ILE A 556 -25.62 8.96 -8.88
CA ILE A 556 -25.56 10.36 -8.48
C ILE A 556 -24.69 11.16 -9.45
N PRO A 557 -25.28 12.05 -10.28
CA PRO A 557 -24.51 12.96 -11.08
C PRO A 557 -24.14 14.14 -10.17
N VAL A 558 -22.93 14.11 -9.64
CA VAL A 558 -22.35 15.27 -8.96
C VAL A 558 -22.38 16.45 -9.96
N PRO A 559 -23.09 17.55 -9.68
CA PRO A 559 -23.06 18.71 -10.55
C PRO A 559 -21.62 19.24 -10.62
N PRO A 560 -21.13 19.69 -11.79
CA PRO A 560 -19.82 20.31 -11.86
C PRO A 560 -19.77 21.51 -10.89
N PRO A 561 -18.65 21.74 -10.18
CA PRO A 561 -18.54 22.84 -9.23
C PRO A 561 -18.85 24.15 -9.97
N SER A 562 -19.84 24.89 -9.49
CA SER A 562 -20.48 25.98 -10.23
C SER A 562 -19.63 27.26 -10.24
N GLY A 563 -18.48 27.20 -10.89
CA GLY A 563 -17.55 28.31 -11.09
C GLY A 563 -17.62 28.89 -12.50
N GLY A 564 -17.97 30.18 -12.60
CA GLY A 564 -17.79 30.95 -13.83
C GLY A 564 -18.99 30.97 -14.79
N LEU A 565 -20.10 31.59 -14.38
CA LEU A 565 -21.01 32.20 -15.37
C LEU A 565 -20.31 33.41 -16.00
N THR A 566 -19.69 33.23 -17.17
CA THR A 566 -19.26 34.35 -18.02
C THR A 566 -20.49 34.98 -18.68
N PRO A 567 -20.75 36.29 -18.51
CA PRO A 567 -21.87 36.95 -19.19
C PRO A 567 -21.59 37.05 -20.70
N LEU A 568 -22.43 36.41 -21.51
CA LEU A 568 -22.34 36.50 -22.97
C LEU A 568 -22.93 37.84 -23.45
N SER A 569 -22.17 38.62 -24.20
CA SER A 569 -22.56 39.97 -24.63
C SER A 569 -23.27 39.98 -26.00
N GLY A 570 -24.50 40.51 -26.03
CA GLY A 570 -25.28 40.77 -27.26
C GLY A 570 -26.06 39.55 -27.79
N ILE A 571 -27.10 39.71 -28.62
CA ILE A 571 -27.75 40.90 -29.19
C ILE A 571 -29.27 40.61 -29.27
N GLY A 572 -30.17 41.56 -28.93
CA GLY A 572 -31.61 41.38 -29.21
C GLY A 572 -32.60 42.24 -28.39
N THR A 573 -32.90 43.45 -28.86
CA THR A 573 -34.11 44.25 -28.51
C THR A 573 -35.18 44.09 -29.61
N PRO A 574 -36.48 44.46 -29.43
CA PRO A 574 -37.01 45.45 -28.47
C PRO A 574 -38.39 45.16 -27.80
N ALA A 575 -38.80 46.13 -26.94
CA ALA A 575 -40.18 46.41 -26.46
C ALA A 575 -40.78 45.46 -25.39
N LEU A 576 -41.69 45.89 -24.50
CA LEU A 576 -42.51 47.13 -24.44
C LEU A 576 -42.85 47.52 -22.96
N SER A 577 -42.88 48.83 -22.66
CA SER A 577 -43.60 49.55 -21.56
C SER A 577 -43.71 49.00 -20.11
N GLY A 578 -43.42 49.85 -19.10
CA GLY A 578 -43.97 49.71 -17.73
C GLY A 578 -43.35 50.64 -16.66
N ARG A 579 -44.02 51.73 -16.27
CA ARG A 579 -43.57 52.69 -15.22
C ARG A 579 -43.74 52.11 -13.80
N GLY A 580 -42.89 52.47 -12.82
CA GLY A 580 -43.20 52.19 -11.41
C GLY A 580 -42.12 52.36 -10.32
N THR A 581 -41.48 53.51 -10.18
CA THR A 581 -40.77 53.96 -8.95
C THR A 581 -41.61 55.04 -8.23
N PRO A 582 -41.37 55.44 -6.95
CA PRO A 582 -40.09 55.40 -6.20
C PRO A 582 -40.17 55.07 -4.69
N ALA A 583 -39.09 55.42 -3.98
CA ALA A 583 -38.99 55.86 -2.58
C ALA A 583 -38.33 54.90 -1.57
N GLU A 584 -37.07 55.24 -1.26
CA GLU A 584 -36.34 54.91 -0.04
C GLU A 584 -37.06 55.44 1.21
N LEU A 585 -36.77 54.86 2.39
CA LEU A 585 -35.91 55.51 3.39
C LEU A 585 -35.51 54.55 4.51
N ALA A 586 -34.57 54.98 5.35
CA ALA A 586 -33.85 54.15 6.31
C ALA A 586 -33.85 54.75 7.73
N ALA A 587 -33.05 54.14 8.61
CA ALA A 587 -32.62 54.58 9.94
C ALA A 587 -33.35 54.01 11.18
N ALA A 588 -32.50 53.47 12.07
CA ALA A 588 -32.68 53.02 13.44
C ALA A 588 -33.34 54.08 14.37
N ALA A 589 -33.80 53.79 15.60
CA ALA A 589 -32.98 53.19 16.66
C ALA A 589 -33.70 52.86 17.99
N LYS A 590 -33.01 52.03 18.79
CA LYS A 590 -32.85 52.06 20.27
C LYS A 590 -34.00 51.72 21.25
N GLU A 591 -33.52 51.16 22.38
CA GLU A 591 -33.99 51.29 23.77
C GLU A 591 -35.37 50.74 24.20
N GLY A 592 -35.36 49.48 24.64
CA GLY A 592 -35.14 49.19 26.08
C GLY A 592 -36.35 49.25 27.04
N SER A 593 -36.67 48.11 27.63
CA SER A 593 -37.30 48.04 28.96
C SER A 593 -36.98 46.71 29.65
N GLY A 594 -36.97 46.72 30.99
CA GLY A 594 -36.97 45.52 31.81
C GLY A 594 -38.20 45.53 32.72
N GLY A 595 -38.73 44.35 33.05
CA GLY A 595 -39.90 44.19 33.89
C GLY A 595 -39.83 42.88 34.66
N ASN A 596 -40.02 42.96 35.98
CA ASN A 596 -39.88 41.86 36.92
C ASN A 596 -41.27 41.48 37.44
N GLU A 597 -41.62 40.20 37.53
CA GLU A 597 -41.94 39.55 38.82
C GLU A 597 -42.39 38.08 38.74
N THR A 598 -42.30 37.45 39.91
CA THR A 598 -42.71 36.12 40.42
C THR A 598 -43.94 35.42 39.76
N ALA A 599 -44.14 34.09 39.85
CA ALA A 599 -43.93 33.25 41.05
C ALA A 599 -43.93 31.71 40.82
N LEU A 600 -43.70 30.98 41.94
CA LEU A 600 -44.05 29.58 42.24
C LEU A 600 -43.21 28.42 41.62
N ARG A 601 -42.93 27.43 42.49
CA ARG A 601 -42.37 26.08 42.22
C ARG A 601 -43.42 25.03 42.64
N PRO A 602 -43.26 23.74 42.27
CA PRO A 602 -42.63 22.81 43.23
C PRO A 602 -41.38 22.08 42.69
N LYS A 603 -40.70 21.32 43.56
CA LYS A 603 -39.59 20.41 43.21
C LYS A 603 -40.10 18.97 43.07
N MET A 604 -39.35 18.11 42.37
CA MET A 604 -38.91 16.82 42.96
C MET A 604 -37.57 16.38 42.37
N VAL A 605 -36.88 15.44 43.03
CA VAL A 605 -35.49 15.04 42.79
C VAL A 605 -35.33 13.55 43.07
N LEU A 606 -34.58 12.81 42.23
CA LEU A 606 -33.52 11.83 42.57
C LEU A 606 -33.04 11.11 41.30
N GLY A 607 -31.80 10.60 41.30
CA GLY A 607 -31.31 9.82 40.15
C GLY A 607 -29.80 9.53 40.08
N ALA A 608 -29.21 8.90 41.10
CA ALA A 608 -27.83 8.41 41.04
C ALA A 608 -27.63 7.13 41.86
N ARG A 609 -27.30 6.00 41.19
CA ARG A 609 -26.82 4.75 41.80
C ARG A 609 -25.83 4.05 40.87
N LYS A 610 -24.84 3.37 41.46
CA LYS A 610 -23.94 2.44 40.76
C LYS A 610 -24.67 1.12 40.46
N PRO A 611 -24.25 0.35 39.44
CA PRO A 611 -24.55 -1.08 39.37
C PRO A 611 -23.64 -1.86 40.32
N GLU A 612 -24.18 -2.90 40.96
CA GLU A 612 -23.41 -3.99 41.57
C GLU A 612 -23.74 -5.30 40.84
N ASN A 613 -22.83 -6.27 40.96
CA ASN A 613 -22.85 -7.54 40.22
C ASN A 613 -23.59 -8.63 41.02
N PRO A 614 -24.49 -9.39 40.38
CA PRO A 614 -24.72 -10.77 40.79
C PRO A 614 -24.86 -11.75 39.61
N LEU A 615 -23.97 -12.74 39.55
CA LEU A 615 -24.34 -14.15 39.80
C LEU A 615 -23.11 -15.07 39.72
N SER A 616 -23.15 -16.14 40.52
CA SER A 616 -22.18 -17.24 40.54
C SER A 616 -22.87 -18.47 41.13
N ARG A 617 -22.49 -19.67 40.67
CA ARG A 617 -23.25 -20.94 40.69
C ARG A 617 -24.16 -21.10 39.47
N ASP A 618 -24.15 -22.24 38.78
CA ASP A 618 -23.31 -23.46 38.91
C ASP A 618 -22.54 -23.75 37.61
#